data_AF-A0A183UNP2-F1
#
_entry.id   AF-A0A183UNP2-F1
#
_cell.length_a   1.000
_cell.length_b   1.000
_cell.length_c   1.000
_cell.angle_alpha   90.00
_cell.angle_beta   90.00
_cell.angle_gamma   90.00
#
_symmetry.space_group_name_H-M   'P 1'
#
loop_
_entity.id
_entity.type
_entity.pdbx_description
1 polymer ?
#
loop_
_entity_poly.entity_id
_entity_poly.type
_entity_poly.pdbx_seq_one_letter_code
_entity_poly.pdbx_strand_id
1 'polypeptide(L)'
;MNLPWNELGTCKRASKPPLPTVYKRNSFTTLSDTGKPFSRCGKCRRFMKLIASKPHRLHCTNCQETYSLPAGKDGVLRLHAENKCPLDDFDLVYWQGSGGKLSVSYALCPYCLNNPPFEGMKKGSGCNQCSHPACPHSFMTQGLVRCPRECAGGSGVLVLDPQSAPKWRLACNKCPAVVALFEGASKVKVNEKQCDQCHAQLIIVDYKDKSPLPDGKSTYKGCIFCDESIASLINLNHAYRTEEQRQRQDNVRRGKGRGRGRSSRGSHSAR
;
A
#
# COMPACT_ATOMS: atom_id res chain seq x y z
N MET A 1 -33.88 75.49 -42.07
CA MET A 1 -32.73 74.56 -42.14
C MET A 1 -31.82 74.83 -40.94
N ASN A 2 -31.54 73.78 -40.18
CA ASN A 2 -30.42 73.56 -39.24
C ASN A 2 -30.27 74.44 -37.97
N LEU A 3 -30.54 73.79 -36.83
CA LEU A 3 -29.94 74.02 -35.50
C LEU A 3 -28.45 73.59 -35.52
N PRO A 4 -27.57 74.04 -34.59
CA PRO A 4 -27.48 73.45 -33.23
C PRO A 4 -27.26 74.49 -32.09
N TRP A 5 -27.95 74.39 -30.96
CA TRP A 5 -27.67 73.59 -29.73
C TRP A 5 -26.49 74.08 -28.86
N ASN A 6 -26.87 75.03 -28.00
CA ASN A 6 -26.53 75.31 -26.59
C ASN A 6 -25.65 74.36 -25.73
N GLU A 7 -24.85 75.04 -24.90
CA GLU A 7 -24.73 74.92 -23.43
C GLU A 7 -23.61 74.11 -22.72
N LEU A 8 -22.84 74.91 -21.95
CA LEU A 8 -22.42 74.74 -20.54
C LEU A 8 -21.42 73.65 -20.13
N GLY A 9 -20.42 74.10 -19.36
CA GLY A 9 -20.00 73.36 -18.15
C GLY A 9 -18.53 72.93 -18.11
N THR A 10 -17.73 73.76 -17.45
CA THR A 10 -16.35 73.51 -17.00
C THR A 10 -16.20 72.25 -16.12
N CYS A 11 -15.18 71.42 -16.33
CA CYS A 11 -14.41 70.82 -15.23
C CYS A 11 -13.06 70.20 -15.70
N LYS A 12 -12.02 70.41 -14.89
CA LYS A 12 -10.61 70.08 -15.12
C LYS A 12 -10.37 68.56 -15.26
N ARG A 13 -9.55 68.14 -16.22
CA ARG A 13 -9.00 66.76 -16.26
C ARG A 13 -7.77 66.67 -15.36
N ALA A 14 -7.93 66.03 -14.21
CA ALA A 14 -6.83 65.47 -13.43
C ALA A 14 -6.28 64.21 -14.13
N SER A 15 -4.96 64.05 -14.08
CA SER A 15 -4.23 62.86 -14.55
C SER A 15 -4.71 61.61 -13.79
N LYS A 16 -5.03 60.54 -14.53
CA LYS A 16 -5.42 59.25 -13.95
C LYS A 16 -4.22 58.58 -13.25
N PRO A 17 -4.37 58.07 -12.01
CA PRO A 17 -3.38 57.21 -11.38
C PRO A 17 -3.32 55.83 -12.08
N PRO A 18 -2.18 55.13 -12.00
CA PRO A 18 -2.03 53.81 -12.62
C PRO A 18 -3.00 52.80 -11.99
N LEU A 19 -3.57 51.94 -12.83
CA LEU A 19 -4.48 50.87 -12.45
C LEU A 19 -3.81 49.95 -11.41
N PRO A 20 -4.54 49.47 -10.38
CA PRO A 20 -3.98 48.53 -9.44
C PRO A 20 -3.68 47.23 -10.19
N THR A 21 -2.43 46.78 -10.11
CA THR A 21 -2.04 45.42 -10.45
C THR A 21 -2.95 44.48 -9.67
N VAL A 22 -3.84 43.79 -10.38
CA VAL A 22 -4.67 42.73 -9.83
C VAL A 22 -3.71 41.67 -9.31
N TYR A 23 -3.45 41.69 -8.01
CA TYR A 23 -2.85 40.57 -7.31
C TYR A 23 -3.82 39.42 -7.50
N LYS A 24 -3.50 38.51 -8.42
CA LYS A 24 -4.20 37.25 -8.58
C LYS A 24 -3.99 36.50 -7.28
N ARG A 25 -4.93 36.67 -6.35
CA ARG A 25 -4.98 35.88 -5.12
C ARG A 25 -5.25 34.48 -5.60
N ASN A 26 -4.19 33.69 -5.80
CA ASN A 26 -4.32 32.26 -5.96
C ASN A 26 -5.13 31.81 -4.74
N SER A 27 -6.38 31.42 -4.94
CA SER A 27 -7.13 30.70 -3.93
C SER A 27 -6.43 29.35 -3.81
N PHE A 28 -5.41 29.30 -2.96
CA PHE A 28 -4.86 28.05 -2.49
C PHE A 28 -6.02 27.36 -1.77
N THR A 29 -6.63 26.36 -2.40
CA THR A 29 -7.44 25.40 -1.66
C THR A 29 -6.52 24.84 -0.59
N THR A 30 -6.85 25.10 0.67
CA THR A 30 -6.04 24.63 1.78
C THR A 30 -5.99 23.10 1.68
N LEU A 31 -4.85 22.46 2.03
CA LEU A 31 -4.78 20.97 2.03
C LEU A 31 -5.98 20.36 2.79
N SER A 32 -6.46 21.07 3.81
CA SER A 32 -7.63 20.76 4.62
C SER A 32 -8.94 20.64 3.85
N ASP A 33 -9.11 21.30 2.71
CA ASP A 33 -10.36 21.26 1.91
C ASP A 33 -10.33 20.15 0.85
N THR A 34 -9.17 19.56 0.60
CA THR A 34 -8.98 18.54 -0.44
C THR A 34 -8.90 17.13 0.13
N GLY A 35 -9.56 16.17 -0.52
CA GLY A 35 -9.41 14.74 -0.23
C GLY A 35 -10.64 14.07 0.38
N LYS A 36 -10.78 12.77 0.12
CA LYS A 36 -11.89 11.95 0.64
C LYS A 36 -11.56 11.49 2.07
N PRO A 37 -12.52 11.51 3.01
CA PRO A 37 -12.36 10.82 4.30
C PRO A 37 -11.89 9.38 4.08
N PHE A 38 -10.88 8.94 4.82
CA PHE A 38 -10.23 7.64 4.54
C PHE A 38 -9.99 6.78 5.79
N SER A 39 -9.33 7.32 6.82
CA SER A 39 -8.99 6.60 8.07
C SER A 39 -9.06 7.55 9.26
N ARG A 40 -9.31 7.09 10.48
CA ARG A 40 -9.40 7.96 11.66
C ARG A 40 -8.03 8.25 12.27
N CYS A 41 -7.85 9.50 12.69
CA CYS A 41 -6.69 9.95 13.47
C CYS A 41 -6.78 9.36 14.88
N GLY A 42 -5.69 8.78 15.38
CA GLY A 42 -5.67 8.25 16.75
C GLY A 42 -5.75 9.33 17.83
N LYS A 43 -5.22 10.53 17.56
CA LYS A 43 -5.21 11.65 18.52
C LYS A 43 -6.59 12.24 18.80
N CYS A 44 -7.38 12.49 17.76
CA CYS A 44 -8.68 13.18 17.88
C CYS A 44 -9.89 12.34 17.44
N ARG A 45 -9.65 11.11 16.95
CA ARG A 45 -10.66 10.15 16.47
C ARG A 45 -11.48 10.62 15.26
N ARG A 46 -11.19 11.79 14.70
CA ARG A 46 -11.82 12.31 13.47
C ARG A 46 -11.19 11.68 12.23
N PHE A 47 -11.98 11.59 11.16
CA PHE A 47 -11.49 11.13 9.87
C PHE A 47 -10.41 12.06 9.32
N MET A 48 -9.29 11.47 8.93
CA MET A 48 -8.27 12.09 8.11
C MET A 48 -8.65 11.95 6.64
N LYS A 49 -8.30 12.98 5.85
CA LYS A 49 -8.51 13.00 4.41
C LYS A 49 -7.32 12.39 3.69
N LEU A 50 -7.57 11.49 2.76
CA LEU A 50 -6.55 11.00 1.84
C LEU A 50 -6.36 12.02 0.72
N ILE A 51 -5.16 12.59 0.65
CA ILE A 51 -4.73 13.42 -0.47
C ILE A 51 -4.00 12.51 -1.45
N ALA A 52 -4.70 12.16 -2.52
CA ALA A 52 -4.25 11.20 -3.53
C ALA A 52 -3.27 11.80 -4.56
N SER A 53 -3.02 13.11 -4.53
CA SER A 53 -1.94 13.69 -5.34
C SER A 53 -0.59 13.19 -4.85
N LYS A 54 0.24 12.63 -5.75
CA LYS A 54 1.55 12.07 -5.38
C LYS A 54 2.47 13.19 -4.84
N PRO A 55 3.22 12.94 -3.75
CA PRO A 55 3.19 11.74 -2.91
C PRO A 55 1.91 11.68 -2.04
N HIS A 56 1.33 10.47 -1.94
CA HIS A 56 0.11 10.25 -1.16
C HIS A 56 0.35 10.57 0.32
N ARG A 57 -0.64 11.19 0.95
CA ARG A 57 -0.58 11.61 2.35
C ARG A 57 -1.96 11.60 3.01
N LEU A 58 -1.99 11.37 4.31
CA LEU A 58 -3.17 11.57 5.15
C LEU A 58 -3.05 12.90 5.87
N HIS A 59 -4.11 13.70 5.83
CA HIS A 59 -4.16 14.97 6.55
C HIS A 59 -5.32 14.97 7.54
N CYS A 60 -5.01 15.25 8.81
CA CYS A 60 -6.01 15.45 9.85
C CYS A 60 -6.30 16.95 9.98
N THR A 61 -7.49 17.39 9.61
CA THR A 61 -7.87 18.81 9.69
C THR A 61 -7.99 19.31 11.12
N ASN A 62 -8.40 18.45 12.06
CA ASN A 62 -8.59 18.81 13.46
C ASN A 62 -7.26 18.97 14.20
N CYS A 63 -6.28 18.09 13.94
CA CYS A 63 -4.95 18.19 14.55
C CYS A 63 -3.99 19.05 13.71
N GLN A 64 -4.37 19.41 12.48
CA GLN A 64 -3.52 20.08 11.49
C GLN A 64 -2.22 19.33 11.17
N GLU A 65 -2.21 18.01 11.35
CA GLU A 65 -1.06 17.14 11.11
C GLU A 65 -1.17 16.39 9.78
N THR A 66 -0.03 16.15 9.14
CA THR A 66 0.05 15.43 7.87
C THR A 66 1.00 14.25 7.99
N TYR A 67 0.52 13.06 7.63
CA TYR A 67 1.28 11.81 7.63
C TYR A 67 1.60 11.39 6.20
N SER A 68 2.88 11.21 5.90
CA SER A 68 3.30 10.68 4.60
C SER A 68 2.89 9.21 4.49
N LEU A 69 2.47 8.76 3.32
CA LEU A 69 2.21 7.34 3.03
C LEU A 69 3.30 6.78 2.11
N PRO A 70 3.47 5.46 2.00
CA PRO A 70 4.50 4.88 1.14
C PRO A 70 4.37 5.38 -0.30
N ALA A 71 5.40 6.07 -0.77
CA ALA A 71 5.51 6.60 -2.12
C ALA A 71 5.90 5.46 -3.08
N GLY A 72 4.94 4.60 -3.42
CA GLY A 72 5.12 3.59 -4.45
C GLY A 72 4.84 4.16 -5.84
N LYS A 73 5.64 3.79 -6.84
CA LYS A 73 5.19 3.81 -8.25
C LYS A 73 3.99 2.86 -8.34
N ASP A 74 2.78 3.40 -8.23
CA ASP A 74 1.49 2.75 -8.52
C ASP A 74 0.99 1.72 -7.49
N GLY A 75 1.35 1.88 -6.20
CA GLY A 75 0.77 1.08 -5.12
C GLY A 75 -0.69 1.47 -4.79
N VAL A 76 -1.49 0.52 -4.34
CA VAL A 76 -2.90 0.71 -3.97
C VAL A 76 -3.02 0.81 -2.45
N LEU A 77 -3.73 1.83 -1.96
CA LEU A 77 -4.07 2.02 -0.55
C LEU A 77 -5.52 1.60 -0.33
N ARG A 78 -5.77 0.88 0.77
CA ARG A 78 -7.12 0.49 1.22
C ARG A 78 -7.24 0.73 2.71
N LEU A 79 -8.45 1.05 3.18
CA LEU A 79 -8.74 1.07 4.61
C LEU A 79 -8.67 -0.37 5.14
N HIS A 80 -8.01 -0.56 6.28
CA HIS A 80 -7.79 -1.89 6.86
C HIS A 80 -8.80 -2.21 7.96
N ALA A 81 -10.06 -2.48 7.57
CA ALA A 81 -11.15 -2.99 8.40
C ALA A 81 -11.32 -2.33 9.80
N GLU A 82 -11.07 -1.01 9.91
CA GLU A 82 -11.08 -0.26 11.18
C GLU A 82 -10.21 -0.84 12.31
N ASN A 83 -9.21 -1.65 11.98
CA ASN A 83 -8.22 -2.12 12.95
C ASN A 83 -7.40 -0.93 13.46
N LYS A 84 -7.09 -0.92 14.75
CA LYS A 84 -6.37 0.17 15.40
C LYS A 84 -4.95 -0.23 15.77
N CYS A 85 -4.05 0.73 15.71
CA CYS A 85 -2.73 0.56 16.31
C CYS A 85 -2.86 0.55 17.84
N PRO A 86 -2.31 -0.45 18.55
CA PRO A 86 -2.40 -0.52 20.01
C PRO A 86 -1.56 0.54 20.74
N LEU A 87 -0.70 1.27 20.02
CA LEU A 87 0.16 2.31 20.60
C LEU A 87 -0.51 3.68 20.64
N ASP A 88 -1.32 3.99 19.64
CA ASP A 88 -1.73 5.37 19.36
C ASP A 88 -3.18 5.49 18.85
N ASP A 89 -3.95 4.40 18.79
CA ASP A 89 -5.34 4.33 18.34
C ASP A 89 -5.60 4.76 16.88
N PHE A 90 -4.56 4.99 16.07
CA PHE A 90 -4.75 5.28 14.66
C PHE A 90 -5.38 4.09 13.94
N ASP A 91 -6.35 4.37 13.08
CA ASP A 91 -6.84 3.37 12.15
C ASP A 91 -5.69 2.96 11.21
N LEU A 92 -5.53 1.66 11.04
CA LEU A 92 -4.54 1.08 10.17
C LEU A 92 -4.97 1.22 8.71
N VAL A 93 -3.97 1.36 7.85
CA VAL A 93 -4.12 1.40 6.40
C VAL A 93 -3.41 0.19 5.82
N TYR A 94 -3.97 -0.38 4.77
CA TYR A 94 -3.35 -1.48 4.04
C TYR A 94 -2.74 -0.96 2.74
N TRP A 95 -1.45 -1.22 2.55
CA TRP A 95 -0.73 -0.88 1.33
C TRP A 95 -0.38 -2.14 0.56
N GLN A 96 -0.58 -2.09 -0.76
CA GLN A 96 -0.16 -3.14 -1.68
C GLN A 96 0.66 -2.53 -2.83
N GLY A 97 1.87 -3.06 -3.06
CA GLY A 97 2.74 -2.60 -4.14
C GLY A 97 2.24 -2.95 -5.54
N SER A 98 2.88 -2.38 -6.56
CA SER A 98 2.46 -2.42 -7.97
C SER A 98 2.79 -3.71 -8.75
N GLY A 99 3.45 -4.70 -8.15
CA GLY A 99 3.81 -5.99 -8.76
C GLY A 99 2.71 -7.07 -8.82
N GLY A 100 1.43 -6.71 -8.73
CA GLY A 100 0.30 -7.66 -8.81
C GLY A 100 0.32 -8.73 -7.69
N LYS A 101 0.14 -10.01 -8.05
CA LYS A 101 0.09 -11.13 -7.09
C LYS A 101 1.35 -11.29 -6.24
N LEU A 102 2.49 -10.81 -6.73
CA LEU A 102 3.80 -10.95 -6.09
C LEU A 102 4.26 -9.67 -5.41
N SER A 103 3.41 -8.63 -5.36
CA SER A 103 3.80 -7.41 -4.68
C SER A 103 3.84 -7.60 -3.18
N VAL A 104 4.81 -6.92 -2.56
CA VAL A 104 4.83 -6.78 -1.11
C VAL A 104 3.63 -5.94 -0.70
N SER A 105 3.01 -6.36 0.39
CA SER A 105 1.86 -5.70 0.99
C SER A 105 1.95 -5.83 2.50
N TYR A 106 1.39 -4.86 3.20
CA TYR A 106 1.39 -4.83 4.65
C TYR A 106 0.35 -3.82 5.16
N ALA A 107 -0.14 -4.07 6.36
CA ALA A 107 -0.79 -3.03 7.16
C ALA A 107 0.26 -2.03 7.67
N LEU A 108 -0.14 -0.77 7.83
CA LEU A 108 0.68 0.29 8.41
C LEU A 108 -0.16 1.19 9.31
N CYS A 109 0.43 1.68 10.39
CA CYS A 109 -0.09 2.79 11.18
C CYS A 109 0.45 4.10 10.59
N PRO A 110 -0.39 5.09 10.25
CA PRO A 110 0.06 6.39 9.73
C PRO A 110 1.08 7.08 10.64
N TYR A 111 0.89 7.02 11.95
CA TYR A 111 1.80 7.67 12.90
C TYR A 111 3.13 6.90 13.01
N CYS A 112 3.11 5.60 13.30
CA CYS A 112 4.33 4.77 13.40
C CYS A 112 5.16 4.76 12.11
N LEU A 113 4.53 4.82 10.93
CA LEU A 113 5.22 4.91 9.65
C LEU A 113 6.09 6.18 9.56
N ASN A 114 5.61 7.30 10.11
CA ASN A 114 6.28 8.59 10.08
C ASN A 114 7.18 8.83 11.29
N ASN A 115 6.83 8.24 12.43
CA ASN A 115 7.50 8.33 13.72
C ASN A 115 7.72 6.89 14.26
N PRO A 116 8.72 6.15 13.76
CA PRO A 116 8.96 4.77 14.16
C PRO A 116 9.19 4.64 15.67
N PRO A 117 8.39 3.84 16.39
CA PRO A 117 8.47 3.78 17.85
C PRO A 117 9.57 2.86 18.39
N PHE A 118 10.21 2.06 17.53
CA PHE A 118 11.22 1.07 17.93
C PHE A 118 12.51 1.25 17.14
N GLU A 119 13.66 0.99 17.78
CA GLU A 119 15.00 1.16 17.20
C GLU A 119 15.20 0.38 15.88
N GLY A 120 14.63 -0.82 15.78
CA GLY A 120 14.71 -1.66 14.57
C GLY A 120 13.83 -1.19 13.39
N MET A 121 12.99 -0.17 13.58
CA MET A 121 12.10 0.38 12.57
C MET A 121 12.66 1.66 11.95
N LYS A 122 12.70 1.70 10.61
CA LYS A 122 13.03 2.91 9.85
C LYS A 122 11.77 3.67 9.46
N LYS A 123 11.89 4.96 9.17
CA LYS A 123 10.78 5.74 8.58
C LYS A 123 10.31 5.06 7.29
N GLY A 124 9.00 4.93 7.11
CA GLY A 124 8.42 4.17 6.01
C GLY A 124 8.22 2.67 6.27
N SER A 125 8.51 2.18 7.48
CA SER A 125 8.28 0.78 7.85
C SER A 125 6.81 0.49 8.16
N GLY A 126 6.27 -0.58 7.58
CA GLY A 126 4.94 -1.08 7.89
C GLY A 126 4.85 -1.80 9.24
N CYS A 127 3.63 -2.20 9.62
CA CYS A 127 3.40 -2.98 10.84
C CYS A 127 4.14 -4.33 10.81
N ASN A 128 4.44 -4.89 9.64
CA ASN A 128 5.25 -6.10 9.50
C ASN A 128 6.72 -5.94 9.98
N GLN A 129 7.15 -4.73 10.37
CA GLN A 129 8.42 -4.49 11.08
C GLN A 129 8.23 -4.01 12.53
N CYS A 130 6.98 -3.87 12.98
CA CYS A 130 6.65 -3.52 14.36
C CYS A 130 7.03 -4.66 15.30
N SER A 131 7.67 -4.34 16.43
CA SER A 131 8.03 -5.28 17.50
C SER A 131 7.06 -5.24 18.69
N HIS A 132 5.92 -4.55 18.57
CA HIS A 132 4.95 -4.49 19.65
C HIS A 132 4.15 -5.80 19.77
N PRO A 133 4.19 -6.52 20.91
CA PRO A 133 3.58 -7.84 21.05
C PRO A 133 2.05 -7.81 20.94
N ALA A 134 1.40 -6.71 21.33
CA ALA A 134 -0.06 -6.58 21.19
C ALA A 134 -0.52 -6.13 19.79
N CYS A 135 0.40 -5.81 18.87
CA CYS A 135 0.02 -5.39 17.53
C CYS A 135 -0.25 -6.64 16.67
N PRO A 136 -1.48 -6.89 16.20
CA PRO A 136 -1.83 -8.11 15.46
C PRO A 136 -1.21 -8.19 14.06
N HIS A 137 -0.54 -7.13 13.62
CA HIS A 137 0.17 -7.04 12.34
C HIS A 137 1.69 -6.96 12.51
N SER A 138 2.17 -7.05 13.75
CA SER A 138 3.60 -7.07 14.08
C SER A 138 4.26 -8.34 13.57
N PHE A 139 5.57 -8.30 13.34
CA PHE A 139 6.32 -9.54 13.12
C PHE A 139 6.37 -10.41 14.38
N MET A 140 6.15 -9.83 15.57
CA MET A 140 6.09 -10.60 16.82
C MET A 140 4.88 -11.55 16.82
N THR A 141 3.74 -11.11 16.29
CA THR A 141 2.51 -11.93 16.24
C THR A 141 2.34 -12.72 14.94
N GLN A 142 2.92 -12.24 13.83
CA GLN A 142 2.71 -12.81 12.50
C GLN A 142 3.98 -13.41 11.88
N GLY A 143 5.14 -13.31 12.55
CA GLY A 143 6.40 -13.86 12.06
C GLY A 143 6.47 -15.37 12.24
N LEU A 144 6.92 -16.10 11.21
CA LEU A 144 7.08 -17.56 11.27
C LEU A 144 8.52 -17.98 11.48
N VAL A 145 9.42 -17.47 10.65
CA VAL A 145 10.81 -17.92 10.60
C VAL A 145 11.69 -16.83 10.00
N ARG A 146 12.99 -16.92 10.27
CA ARG A 146 14.00 -16.10 9.59
C ARG A 146 13.90 -16.32 8.07
N CYS A 147 13.97 -15.24 7.31
CA CYS A 147 14.02 -15.31 5.86
C CYS A 147 15.24 -16.14 5.44
N PRO A 148 15.09 -17.11 4.52
CA PRO A 148 16.21 -17.95 4.07
C PRO A 148 17.22 -17.19 3.20
N ARG A 149 16.96 -15.91 2.89
CA ARG A 149 17.85 -15.06 2.09
C ARG A 149 18.69 -14.16 2.98
N GLU A 150 19.88 -13.86 2.49
CA GLU A 150 20.65 -12.70 2.93
C GLU A 150 19.88 -11.42 2.56
N CYS A 151 19.27 -10.79 3.56
CA CYS A 151 18.52 -9.55 3.35
C CYS A 151 19.48 -8.36 3.55
N ALA A 152 19.41 -7.38 2.65
CA ALA A 152 20.30 -6.22 2.61
C ALA A 152 20.27 -5.29 3.85
N GLY A 153 19.49 -5.63 4.88
CA GLY A 153 19.34 -4.88 6.12
C GLY A 153 19.36 -5.74 7.39
N GLY A 154 20.02 -6.90 7.36
CA GLY A 154 20.12 -7.85 8.48
C GLY A 154 19.20 -9.06 8.34
N SER A 155 18.95 -9.79 9.42
CA SER A 155 18.08 -10.97 9.41
C SER A 155 16.60 -10.58 9.24
N GLY A 156 16.06 -10.74 8.03
CA GLY A 156 14.63 -10.58 7.77
C GLY A 156 13.81 -11.73 8.37
N VAL A 157 12.50 -11.51 8.55
CA VAL A 157 11.54 -12.52 9.02
C VAL A 157 10.45 -12.67 7.95
N LEU A 158 10.05 -13.90 7.65
CA LEU A 158 8.85 -14.19 6.85
C LEU A 158 7.61 -13.97 7.72
N VAL A 159 6.81 -12.97 7.38
CA VAL A 159 5.63 -12.54 8.13
C VAL A 159 4.37 -12.89 7.35
N LEU A 160 3.41 -13.54 8.00
CA LEU A 160 2.09 -13.80 7.43
C LEU A 160 1.36 -12.50 7.15
N ASP A 161 0.78 -12.37 5.97
CA ASP A 161 -0.12 -11.29 5.63
C ASP A 161 -1.57 -11.73 5.88
N PRO A 162 -2.23 -11.28 6.98
CA PRO A 162 -3.56 -11.75 7.34
C PRO A 162 -4.65 -11.30 6.35
N GLN A 163 -4.33 -10.37 5.45
CA GLN A 163 -5.25 -9.84 4.45
C GLN A 163 -5.05 -10.44 3.06
N SER A 164 -4.17 -11.42 2.94
CA SER A 164 -3.86 -12.05 1.66
C SER A 164 -4.86 -13.12 1.22
N ALA A 165 -5.85 -13.44 2.06
CA ALA A 165 -6.93 -14.36 1.72
C ALA A 165 -7.60 -13.99 0.36
N PRO A 166 -7.97 -14.97 -0.47
CA PRO A 166 -7.76 -16.42 -0.31
C PRO A 166 -6.39 -16.90 -0.83
N LYS A 167 -5.52 -15.99 -1.29
CA LYS A 167 -4.19 -16.27 -1.84
C LYS A 167 -3.12 -15.99 -0.79
N TRP A 168 -3.13 -16.80 0.25
CA TRP A 168 -2.33 -16.57 1.43
C TRP A 168 -0.85 -16.47 1.09
N ARG A 169 -0.16 -15.55 1.76
CA ARG A 169 1.27 -15.32 1.56
C ARG A 169 2.01 -14.98 2.85
N LEU A 170 3.25 -15.42 2.91
CA LEU A 170 4.28 -14.86 3.77
C LEU A 170 5.10 -13.86 2.96
N ALA A 171 5.38 -12.70 3.50
CA ALA A 171 6.29 -11.73 2.90
C ALA A 171 7.44 -11.44 3.86
N CYS A 172 8.67 -11.39 3.35
CA CYS A 172 9.79 -10.93 4.16
C CYS A 172 9.61 -9.45 4.49
N ASN A 173 9.89 -9.08 5.74
CA ASN A 173 9.80 -7.70 6.19
C ASN A 173 11.03 -6.84 5.85
N LYS A 174 12.10 -7.42 5.28
CA LYS A 174 13.34 -6.72 4.89
C LYS A 174 13.72 -6.88 3.41
N CYS A 175 13.11 -7.81 2.67
CA CYS A 175 13.45 -8.05 1.27
C CYS A 175 12.21 -8.44 0.45
N PRO A 176 12.33 -8.51 -0.88
CA PRO A 176 11.29 -8.97 -1.81
C PRO A 176 10.63 -10.32 -1.60
N ALA A 177 11.20 -11.20 -0.78
CA ALA A 177 10.80 -12.60 -0.74
C ALA A 177 9.30 -12.73 -0.40
N VAL A 178 8.59 -13.52 -1.20
CA VAL A 178 7.19 -13.87 -0.96
C VAL A 178 7.05 -15.38 -1.10
N VAL A 179 6.34 -16.01 -0.17
CA VAL A 179 5.96 -17.43 -0.22
C VAL A 179 4.45 -17.49 -0.31
N ALA A 180 3.92 -18.17 -1.31
CA ALA A 180 2.49 -18.47 -1.36
C ALA A 180 2.22 -19.80 -0.66
N LEU A 181 1.11 -19.90 0.07
CA LEU A 181 0.76 -21.09 0.86
C LEU A 181 -0.76 -21.25 0.94
N PHE A 182 -1.25 -22.49 1.07
CA PHE A 182 -2.65 -22.82 1.40
C PHE A 182 -3.71 -22.02 0.62
N GLU A 183 -3.58 -21.96 -0.72
CA GLU A 183 -4.58 -21.29 -1.56
C GLU A 183 -5.98 -21.86 -1.31
N GLY A 184 -6.97 -20.97 -1.21
CA GLY A 184 -8.37 -21.35 -0.97
C GLY A 184 -8.72 -21.62 0.50
N ALA A 185 -7.75 -21.63 1.42
CA ALA A 185 -8.05 -21.76 2.84
C ALA A 185 -8.93 -20.59 3.30
N SER A 186 -9.92 -20.88 4.13
CA SER A 186 -10.81 -19.87 4.71
C SER A 186 -10.10 -19.05 5.79
N LYS A 187 -9.08 -19.62 6.42
CA LYS A 187 -8.32 -19.00 7.50
C LYS A 187 -6.93 -19.61 7.60
N VAL A 188 -5.92 -18.75 7.76
CA VAL A 188 -4.55 -19.11 8.11
C VAL A 188 -4.13 -18.24 9.29
N LYS A 189 -3.56 -18.84 10.33
CA LYS A 189 -3.08 -18.14 11.52
C LYS A 189 -1.71 -18.68 11.95
N VAL A 190 -0.90 -17.80 12.53
CA VAL A 190 0.32 -18.19 13.26
C VAL A 190 -0.07 -18.74 14.63
N ASN A 191 0.60 -19.80 15.06
CA ASN A 191 0.48 -20.37 16.39
C ASN A 191 1.61 -19.86 17.28
N GLU A 192 1.40 -19.83 18.59
CA GLU A 192 2.43 -19.48 19.57
C GLU A 192 3.46 -20.61 19.78
N LYS A 193 3.08 -21.85 19.43
CA LYS A 193 3.98 -23.01 19.48
C LYS A 193 4.93 -23.03 18.28
N GLN A 194 6.16 -23.46 18.55
CA GLN A 194 7.21 -23.64 17.55
C GLN A 194 7.40 -25.12 17.20
N CYS A 195 8.01 -25.36 16.04
CA CYS A 195 8.46 -26.68 15.61
C CYS A 195 9.73 -27.08 16.37
N ASP A 196 9.77 -28.30 16.91
CA ASP A 196 10.91 -28.80 17.68
C ASP A 196 12.17 -29.03 16.84
N GLN A 197 12.05 -29.12 15.51
CA GLN A 197 13.16 -29.41 14.60
C GLN A 197 13.83 -28.15 14.02
N CYS A 198 13.03 -27.18 13.57
CA CYS A 198 13.54 -25.99 12.88
C CYS A 198 13.19 -24.66 13.57
N HIS A 199 12.50 -24.70 14.71
CA HIS A 199 12.07 -23.55 15.51
C HIS A 199 11.17 -22.54 14.80
N ALA A 200 10.66 -22.86 13.61
CA ALA A 200 9.64 -22.06 12.95
C ALA A 200 8.32 -22.10 13.74
N GLN A 201 7.58 -20.99 13.77
CA GLN A 201 6.23 -21.01 14.33
C GLN A 201 5.33 -21.96 13.54
N LEU A 202 4.52 -22.73 14.27
CA LEU A 202 3.49 -23.57 13.66
C LEU A 202 2.39 -22.67 13.11
N ILE A 203 1.64 -23.19 12.14
CA ILE A 203 0.45 -22.51 11.63
C ILE A 203 -0.80 -23.34 11.91
N ILE A 204 -1.95 -22.67 11.89
CA ILE A 204 -3.27 -23.29 11.86
C ILE A 204 -3.96 -22.87 10.57
N VAL A 205 -4.47 -23.84 9.83
CA VAL A 205 -5.17 -23.64 8.54
C VAL A 205 -6.52 -24.32 8.58
N ASP A 206 -7.56 -23.59 8.18
CA ASP A 206 -8.93 -24.10 8.10
C ASP A 206 -9.46 -23.96 6.66
N TYR A 207 -9.90 -25.07 6.06
CA TYR A 207 -10.67 -25.11 4.82
C TYR A 207 -12.15 -25.32 5.13
N LYS A 208 -13.04 -24.51 4.52
CA LYS A 208 -14.49 -24.71 4.64
C LYS A 208 -15.03 -25.68 3.60
N ASP A 209 -14.51 -25.60 2.37
CA ASP A 209 -14.93 -26.41 1.23
C ASP A 209 -13.71 -26.83 0.41
N LYS A 210 -13.77 -28.03 -0.19
CA LYS A 210 -12.75 -28.57 -1.12
C LYS A 210 -11.32 -28.49 -0.56
N SER A 211 -11.12 -29.07 0.62
CA SER A 211 -9.80 -29.10 1.26
C SER A 211 -8.79 -29.90 0.42
N PRO A 212 -7.61 -29.35 0.10
CA PRO A 212 -6.52 -30.06 -0.55
C PRO A 212 -5.57 -30.73 0.47
N LEU A 213 -5.92 -30.72 1.77
CA LEU A 213 -5.11 -31.36 2.80
C LEU A 213 -5.17 -32.90 2.66
N PRO A 214 -4.11 -33.61 3.12
CA PRO A 214 -4.08 -35.06 3.14
C PRO A 214 -5.27 -35.68 3.88
N ASP A 215 -5.65 -36.88 3.45
CA ASP A 215 -6.72 -37.69 4.04
C ASP A 215 -8.10 -36.99 4.09
N GLY A 216 -8.32 -35.97 3.27
CA GLY A 216 -9.57 -35.20 3.25
C GLY A 216 -9.82 -34.35 4.50
N LYS A 217 -8.79 -34.10 5.33
CA LYS A 217 -8.90 -33.26 6.52
C LYS A 217 -9.31 -31.84 6.15
N SER A 218 -10.11 -31.18 7.00
CA SER A 218 -10.48 -29.76 6.82
C SER A 218 -9.57 -28.80 7.58
N THR A 219 -8.76 -29.32 8.50
CA THR A 219 -7.88 -28.52 9.36
C THR A 219 -6.47 -29.08 9.37
N TYR A 220 -5.50 -28.16 9.40
CA TYR A 220 -4.09 -28.47 9.52
C TYR A 220 -3.48 -27.64 10.64
N LYS A 221 -2.63 -28.29 11.44
CA LYS A 221 -1.80 -27.63 12.44
C LYS A 221 -0.42 -28.25 12.43
N GLY A 222 0.59 -27.48 12.02
CA GLY A 222 1.94 -28.01 11.89
C GLY A 222 2.94 -27.02 11.30
N CYS A 223 4.13 -27.53 11.02
CA CYS A 223 5.26 -26.77 10.50
C CYS A 223 5.28 -26.82 8.97
N ILE A 224 5.25 -25.66 8.33
CA ILE A 224 5.25 -25.57 6.86
C ILE A 224 6.59 -25.99 6.21
N PHE A 225 7.65 -26.20 6.99
CA PHE A 225 8.98 -26.53 6.46
C PHE A 225 9.39 -27.98 6.69
N CYS A 226 8.85 -28.63 7.73
CA CYS A 226 9.25 -29.98 8.13
C CYS A 226 8.20 -31.04 7.76
N ASP A 227 6.99 -30.62 7.41
CA ASP A 227 5.89 -31.54 7.10
C ASP A 227 5.75 -31.72 5.58
N GLU A 228 6.25 -32.85 5.08
CA GLU A 228 6.24 -33.16 3.65
C GLU A 228 4.83 -33.38 3.09
N SER A 229 3.87 -33.73 3.95
CA SER A 229 2.49 -34.05 3.52
C SER A 229 1.75 -32.85 2.92
N ILE A 230 2.21 -31.64 3.23
CA ILE A 230 1.62 -30.38 2.75
C ILE A 230 2.54 -29.62 1.78
N ALA A 231 3.66 -30.21 1.36
CA ALA A 231 4.68 -29.54 0.54
C ALA A 231 4.12 -28.99 -0.78
N SER A 232 3.15 -29.69 -1.39
CA SER A 232 2.47 -29.26 -2.62
C SER A 232 1.61 -28.01 -2.45
N LEU A 233 1.25 -27.65 -1.22
CA LEU A 233 0.44 -26.48 -0.88
C LEU A 233 1.28 -25.22 -0.64
N ILE A 234 2.61 -25.32 -0.76
CA ILE A 234 3.56 -24.26 -0.50
C ILE A 234 4.39 -23.99 -1.75
N ASN A 235 4.48 -22.72 -2.14
CA ASN A 235 5.26 -22.29 -3.29
C ASN A 235 6.36 -21.32 -2.87
N LEU A 236 7.59 -21.83 -2.86
CA LEU A 236 8.82 -21.10 -2.51
C LEU A 236 9.49 -20.41 -3.70
N ASN A 237 8.99 -20.54 -4.93
CA ASN A 237 9.64 -20.02 -6.14
C ASN A 237 9.83 -18.50 -6.12
N HIS A 238 9.00 -17.79 -5.35
CA HIS A 238 9.06 -16.34 -5.19
C HIS A 238 9.87 -15.89 -3.98
N ALA A 239 10.34 -16.82 -3.14
CA ALA A 239 11.20 -16.51 -2.01
C ALA A 239 12.57 -16.03 -2.53
N TYR A 240 13.14 -16.72 -3.52
CA TYR A 240 14.51 -16.53 -4.01
C TYR A 240 14.71 -15.52 -5.14
N ARG A 241 13.65 -14.86 -5.62
CA ARG A 241 13.75 -13.92 -6.76
C ARG A 241 14.52 -12.65 -6.41
N THR A 242 15.49 -12.26 -7.24
CA THR A 242 16.23 -11.00 -7.07
C THR A 242 15.37 -9.78 -7.43
N GLU A 243 15.73 -8.59 -6.92
CA GLU A 243 15.06 -7.32 -7.29
C GLU A 243 15.13 -7.06 -8.80
N GLU A 244 16.26 -7.39 -9.42
CA GLU A 244 16.48 -7.25 -10.87
C GLU A 244 15.55 -8.15 -11.67
N GLN A 245 15.35 -9.40 -11.24
CA GLN A 245 14.41 -10.34 -11.87
C GLN A 245 12.96 -9.84 -11.76
N ARG A 246 12.59 -9.19 -10.66
CA ARG A 246 11.28 -8.53 -10.50
C ARG A 246 11.13 -7.34 -11.46
N GLN A 247 12.10 -6.43 -11.47
CA GLN A 247 12.07 -5.23 -12.33
C GLN A 247 12.03 -5.59 -13.82
N ARG A 248 12.77 -6.63 -14.25
CA ARG A 248 12.72 -7.14 -15.62
C ARG A 248 11.32 -7.65 -15.98
N GLN A 249 10.64 -8.39 -15.08
CA GLN A 249 9.30 -8.90 -15.35
C GLN A 249 8.23 -7.79 -15.39
N ASP A 250 8.35 -6.76 -14.55
CA ASP A 250 7.45 -5.60 -14.56
C ASP A 250 7.64 -4.75 -15.83
N ASN A 251 8.87 -4.64 -16.34
CA ASN A 251 9.16 -3.96 -17.60
C ASN A 251 8.65 -4.74 -18.82
N VAL A 252 8.75 -6.08 -18.83
CA VAL A 252 8.19 -6.93 -19.89
C VAL A 252 6.66 -6.81 -19.97
N ARG A 253 5.97 -6.66 -18.82
CA ARG A 253 4.51 -6.45 -18.80
C ARG A 253 4.09 -5.05 -19.23
N ARG A 254 4.94 -4.04 -19.08
CA ARG A 254 4.70 -2.67 -19.58
C ARG A 254 4.99 -2.51 -21.08
N GLY A 255 5.74 -3.43 -21.70
CA GLY A 255 6.13 -3.37 -23.11
C GLY A 255 5.10 -3.89 -24.12
N LYS A 256 4.03 -4.59 -23.70
CA LYS A 256 3.12 -5.28 -24.64
C LYS A 256 1.88 -4.46 -25.05
N GLY A 257 2.00 -3.14 -25.08
CA GLY A 257 0.88 -2.27 -25.41
C GLY A 257 1.30 -0.88 -25.87
N ARG A 258 2.01 -0.79 -27.01
CA ARG A 258 2.04 0.40 -27.90
C ARG A 258 2.88 0.14 -29.15
N GLY A 259 2.20 -0.25 -30.23
CA GLY A 259 2.67 -0.19 -31.62
C GLY A 259 1.44 -0.34 -32.52
N ARG A 260 0.60 0.69 -32.61
CA ARG A 260 0.57 1.67 -33.72
C ARG A 260 0.36 1.00 -35.08
N GLY A 261 -0.88 1.06 -35.56
CA GLY A 261 -1.15 0.92 -36.98
C GLY A 261 -0.48 2.02 -37.78
N ARG A 262 -0.05 1.67 -38.99
CA ARG A 262 0.03 2.50 -40.20
C ARG A 262 0.66 1.66 -41.32
N SER A 263 -0.16 1.23 -42.27
CA SER A 263 0.13 1.38 -43.71
C SER A 263 -1.08 0.95 -44.53
N SER A 264 -1.90 1.95 -44.87
CA SER A 264 -2.73 1.95 -46.06
C SER A 264 -1.83 1.95 -47.30
N ARG A 265 -2.03 0.97 -48.20
CA ARG A 265 -1.82 0.97 -49.66
C ARG A 265 -2.71 -0.20 -50.12
N GLY A 266 -3.91 0.00 -50.66
CA GLY A 266 -4.19 0.78 -51.86
C GLY A 266 -3.95 -0.11 -53.09
N SER A 267 -4.80 -1.11 -53.33
CA SER A 267 -4.86 -1.83 -54.60
C SER A 267 -6.24 -1.63 -55.24
N HIS A 268 -6.30 -0.78 -56.26
CA HIS A 268 -7.29 -0.85 -57.32
C HIS A 268 -6.50 -1.13 -58.60
N SER A 269 -6.71 -2.30 -59.19
CA SER A 269 -7.41 -2.39 -60.49
C SER A 269 -7.43 -3.84 -60.94
N ALA A 270 -8.64 -4.39 -61.06
CA ALA A 270 -8.94 -5.57 -61.84
C ALA A 270 -10.30 -5.33 -62.49
N ARG A 271 -10.28 -4.66 -63.64
CA ARG A 271 -11.14 -4.72 -64.83
C ARG A 271 -11.22 -3.38 -65.52
#